data_AF-A0A1Y2E0S5-F1
#
_entry.id   AF-A0A1Y2E0S5-F1
#
_cell.length_a   1.000
_cell.length_b   1.000
_cell.length_c   1.000
_cell.angle_alpha   90.00
_cell.angle_beta   90.00
_cell.angle_gamma   90.00
#
_symmetry.space_group_name_H-M   'P 1'
#
loop_
_entity.id
_entity.type
_entity.pdbx_description
1 polymer ?
#
loop_
_entity_poly.entity_id
_entity_poly.type
_entity_poly.pdbx_seq_one_letter_code
_entity_poly.pdbx_strand_id
1 'polypeptide(L)'
;ETAILQTSRHIYAEAKEVMLKGNQFGRITSHGVHLKPIVVSKQIPVITTKPGIIASFNGFSMTHDIRTSEDAALPSLDLMILGRDLDLFCQGLARATIITPKFSTRTRHAITIHKYPFETISKTSFLDLETQKKLLHPYRQHLHGFSSFKIGGYVSPQLAQAVVAQVNEELVPDPQEFFYEIVRQKDLGNRYFRENDGSKASETWCKALFQIHKLCSSNVWPKVKAKGGPDFANTLTELCYQLNSNRAQHTIRAMIKATDSALVVRYSGSAYHAINSALGAPNIVGTKWRPTPQQQANLSFNTGWLWRI
;
A
#
# COMPACT_ATOMS: atom_id res chain seq x y z
N GLU A 1 17.33 -19.02 -49.26
CA GLU A 1 16.77 -18.85 -47.89
C GLU A 1 15.27 -18.68 -47.98
N THR A 2 14.50 -19.44 -47.21
CA THR A 2 13.06 -19.66 -47.39
C THR A 2 12.21 -18.56 -46.74
N ALA A 3 11.17 -18.08 -47.44
CA ALA A 3 10.24 -17.03 -47.01
C ALA A 3 9.66 -17.26 -45.60
N ILE A 4 9.49 -18.52 -45.18
CA ILE A 4 9.01 -18.92 -43.84
C ILE A 4 9.91 -18.36 -42.72
N LEU A 5 11.24 -18.38 -42.89
CA LEU A 5 12.19 -17.82 -41.91
C LEU A 5 12.10 -16.29 -41.84
N GLN A 6 11.75 -15.62 -42.92
CA GLN A 6 11.56 -14.17 -42.96
C GLN A 6 10.23 -13.76 -42.30
N THR A 7 9.14 -14.48 -42.58
CA THR A 7 7.84 -14.25 -41.93
C THR A 7 7.92 -14.48 -40.42
N SER A 8 8.63 -15.53 -39.98
CA SER A 8 8.88 -15.80 -38.56
C SER A 8 9.66 -14.67 -37.88
N ARG A 9 10.68 -14.11 -38.55
CA ARG A 9 11.43 -12.96 -38.04
C ARG A 9 10.57 -11.70 -37.93
N HIS A 10 9.66 -11.47 -38.88
CA HIS A 10 8.78 -10.31 -38.86
C HIS A 10 7.76 -10.38 -37.72
N ILE A 11 7.06 -11.51 -37.57
CA ILE A 11 6.12 -11.75 -36.45
C ILE A 11 6.86 -11.63 -35.10
N TYR A 12 8.08 -12.16 -35.02
CA TYR A 12 8.91 -12.07 -33.83
C TYR A 12 9.31 -10.61 -33.49
N ALA A 13 9.60 -9.79 -34.49
CA ALA A 13 9.91 -8.37 -34.30
C ALA A 13 8.67 -7.57 -33.87
N GLU A 14 7.52 -7.81 -34.48
CA GLU A 14 6.25 -7.16 -34.15
C GLU A 14 5.79 -7.53 -32.73
N ALA A 15 5.82 -8.82 -32.38
CA ALA A 15 5.50 -9.29 -31.04
C ALA A 15 6.44 -8.67 -29.99
N LYS A 16 7.73 -8.52 -30.30
CA LYS A 16 8.69 -7.80 -29.44
C LYS A 16 8.33 -6.33 -29.26
N GLU A 17 7.94 -5.64 -30.33
CA GLU A 17 7.55 -4.24 -30.27
C GLU A 17 6.30 -4.04 -29.41
N VAL A 18 5.29 -4.90 -29.58
CA VAL A 18 4.07 -4.91 -28.75
C VAL A 18 4.41 -5.23 -27.29
N MET A 19 5.28 -6.21 -27.03
CA MET A 19 5.72 -6.53 -25.67
C MET A 19 6.44 -5.35 -25.02
N LEU A 20 7.33 -4.66 -25.75
CA LEU A 20 8.02 -3.50 -25.22
C LEU A 20 7.09 -2.33 -24.95
N LYS A 21 6.29 -1.92 -25.94
CA LYS A 21 5.43 -0.72 -25.85
C LYS A 21 4.21 -0.94 -24.95
N GLY A 22 3.64 -2.14 -24.94
CA GLY A 22 2.40 -2.47 -24.23
C GLY A 22 2.59 -3.22 -22.91
N ASN A 23 3.61 -4.08 -22.81
CA ASN A 23 3.78 -5.02 -21.69
C ASN A 23 5.20 -4.94 -21.11
N GLN A 24 5.56 -3.78 -20.56
CA GLN A 24 6.85 -3.57 -19.90
C GLN A 24 6.97 -4.54 -18.71
N PHE A 25 7.90 -5.49 -18.72
CA PHE A 25 8.04 -6.44 -17.63
C PHE A 25 8.95 -5.87 -16.52
N GLY A 26 8.49 -5.93 -15.28
CA GLY A 26 9.26 -5.61 -14.09
C GLY A 26 9.60 -6.87 -13.30
N ARG A 27 10.85 -7.00 -12.87
CA ARG A 27 11.28 -8.01 -11.89
C ARG A 27 11.33 -7.39 -10.51
N ILE A 28 10.65 -7.98 -9.54
CA ILE A 28 10.73 -7.58 -8.14
C ILE A 28 11.38 -8.72 -7.36
N THR A 29 12.46 -8.39 -6.67
CA THR A 29 13.16 -9.35 -5.81
C THR A 29 13.13 -8.83 -4.39
N SER A 30 12.75 -9.69 -3.43
CA SER A 30 12.86 -9.38 -2.01
C SER A 30 13.77 -10.33 -1.28
N HIS A 31 14.54 -9.78 -0.35
CA HIS A 31 15.42 -10.51 0.57
C HIS A 31 15.04 -10.16 2.01
N GLY A 32 14.58 -11.14 2.77
CA GLY A 32 14.15 -10.95 4.15
C GLY A 32 12.85 -10.14 4.33
N VAL A 33 12.09 -9.89 3.26
CA VAL A 33 10.82 -9.14 3.30
C VAL A 33 9.65 -10.00 2.85
N HIS A 34 8.60 -10.06 3.66
CA HIS A 34 7.40 -10.82 3.33
C HIS A 34 6.50 -10.04 2.34
N LEU A 35 6.74 -10.21 1.04
CA LEU A 35 5.98 -9.51 -0.01
C LEU A 35 4.59 -10.10 -0.29
N LYS A 36 4.34 -11.38 0.03
CA LYS A 36 3.05 -12.05 -0.29
C LYS A 36 1.81 -11.28 0.22
N PRO A 37 1.76 -10.80 1.47
CA PRO A 37 0.62 -10.02 1.96
C PRO A 37 0.38 -8.74 1.15
N ILE A 38 1.45 -8.12 0.64
CA ILE A 38 1.37 -6.92 -0.19
C ILE A 38 0.73 -7.26 -1.54
N VAL A 39 1.24 -8.29 -2.21
CA VAL A 39 0.73 -8.78 -3.50
C VAL A 39 -0.75 -9.15 -3.41
N VAL A 40 -1.12 -9.95 -2.41
CA VAL A 40 -2.49 -10.44 -2.24
C VAL A 40 -3.45 -9.30 -1.86
N SER A 41 -3.08 -8.43 -0.92
CA SER A 41 -3.98 -7.38 -0.42
C SER A 41 -4.31 -6.31 -1.47
N LYS A 42 -3.44 -6.11 -2.46
CA LYS A 42 -3.64 -5.18 -3.57
C LYS A 42 -4.04 -5.89 -4.87
N GLN A 43 -4.23 -7.21 -4.84
CA GLN A 43 -4.55 -8.03 -6.00
C GLN A 43 -3.60 -7.76 -7.18
N ILE A 44 -2.30 -7.59 -6.87
CA ILE A 44 -1.30 -7.24 -7.88
C ILE A 44 -1.14 -8.44 -8.81
N PRO A 45 -1.43 -8.30 -10.12
CA PRO A 45 -1.25 -9.39 -11.07
C PRO A 45 0.22 -9.82 -11.13
N VAL A 46 0.48 -11.10 -10.84
CA VAL A 46 1.80 -11.71 -10.94
C VAL A 46 1.81 -12.65 -12.13
N ILE A 47 2.74 -12.43 -13.06
CA ILE A 47 2.90 -13.26 -14.25
C ILE A 47 3.51 -14.61 -13.87
N THR A 48 4.57 -14.59 -13.07
CA THR A 48 5.22 -15.80 -12.58
C THR A 48 6.06 -15.52 -11.34
N THR A 49 6.22 -16.53 -10.50
CA THR A 49 7.20 -16.58 -9.39
C THR A 49 8.18 -17.74 -9.56
N LYS A 50 8.19 -18.41 -10.71
CA LYS A 50 9.03 -19.58 -10.97
C LYS A 50 10.47 -19.12 -11.26
N PRO A 51 11.47 -19.47 -10.43
CA PRO A 51 12.84 -18.96 -10.58
C PRO A 51 13.46 -19.27 -11.95
N GLY A 52 13.21 -20.45 -12.50
CA GLY A 52 13.74 -20.83 -13.83
C GLY A 52 13.23 -19.94 -14.96
N ILE A 53 11.94 -19.57 -14.94
CA ILE A 53 11.36 -18.68 -15.95
C ILE A 53 11.97 -17.28 -15.82
N ILE A 54 12.00 -16.75 -14.59
CA ILE A 54 12.53 -15.41 -14.31
C ILE A 54 14.01 -15.31 -14.68
N ALA A 55 14.82 -16.31 -14.32
CA ALA A 55 16.25 -16.33 -14.62
C ALA A 55 16.55 -16.40 -16.13
N SER A 56 15.70 -17.09 -16.91
CA SER A 56 15.85 -17.20 -18.37
C SER A 56 15.31 -15.99 -19.14
N PHE A 57 14.55 -15.10 -18.49
CA PHE A 57 13.89 -13.99 -19.15
C PHE A 57 14.76 -12.73 -19.14
N ASN A 58 15.22 -12.31 -20.31
CA ASN A 58 16.05 -11.10 -20.47
C ASN A 58 15.22 -9.84 -20.79
N GLY A 59 13.90 -9.99 -20.98
CA GLY A 59 12.98 -8.93 -21.42
C GLY A 59 12.52 -7.94 -20.34
N PHE A 60 13.25 -7.80 -19.23
CA PHE A 60 12.87 -6.85 -18.18
C PHE A 60 13.18 -5.42 -18.57
N SER A 61 12.18 -4.54 -18.46
CA SER A 61 12.38 -3.08 -18.57
C SER A 61 12.99 -2.51 -17.29
N MET A 62 12.72 -3.15 -16.14
CA MET A 62 13.26 -2.74 -14.85
C MET A 62 13.37 -3.89 -13.84
N THR A 63 14.26 -3.71 -12.87
CA THR A 63 14.33 -4.53 -11.65
C THR A 63 14.15 -3.65 -10.42
N HIS A 64 13.52 -4.20 -9.39
CA HIS A 64 13.38 -3.62 -8.06
C HIS A 64 13.82 -4.64 -7.02
N ASP A 65 14.97 -4.38 -6.40
CA ASP A 65 15.50 -5.17 -5.30
C ASP A 65 15.11 -4.51 -3.96
N ILE A 66 14.53 -5.30 -3.05
CA ILE A 66 14.10 -4.90 -1.71
C ILE A 66 14.82 -5.77 -0.70
N ARG A 67 15.62 -5.15 0.17
CA ARG A 67 16.34 -5.86 1.25
C ARG A 67 15.96 -5.27 2.58
N THR A 68 15.75 -6.10 3.59
CA THR A 68 15.75 -5.59 4.97
C THR A 68 17.18 -5.47 5.48
N SER A 69 17.42 -4.55 6.43
CA SER A 69 18.69 -4.39 7.12
C SER A 69 18.98 -5.51 8.13
N GLU A 70 18.01 -6.38 8.42
CA GLU A 70 18.13 -7.45 9.41
C GLU A 70 18.34 -8.79 8.71
N ASP A 71 19.13 -9.67 9.31
CA ASP A 71 19.26 -11.07 8.87
C ASP A 71 17.98 -11.85 9.19
N ALA A 72 16.88 -11.47 8.54
CA ALA A 72 15.62 -12.17 8.64
C ALA A 72 15.71 -13.47 7.84
N ALA A 73 15.49 -14.61 8.50
CA ALA A 73 15.41 -15.95 7.89
C ALA A 73 14.23 -16.14 6.90
N LEU A 74 13.60 -15.05 6.45
CA LEU A 74 12.50 -15.12 5.49
C LEU A 74 13.05 -15.45 4.10
N PRO A 75 12.43 -16.41 3.40
CA PRO A 75 12.89 -16.81 2.08
C PRO A 75 12.76 -15.65 1.10
N SER A 76 13.73 -15.56 0.19
CA SER A 76 13.65 -14.62 -0.92
C SER A 76 12.45 -14.93 -1.80
N LEU A 77 11.83 -13.87 -2.32
CA LEU A 77 10.77 -13.97 -3.31
C LEU A 77 11.22 -13.22 -4.56
N ASP A 78 11.05 -13.87 -5.70
CA ASP A 78 11.31 -13.29 -7.01
C ASP A 78 10.02 -13.38 -7.81
N LEU A 79 9.56 -12.25 -8.34
CA LEU A 79 8.30 -12.17 -9.04
C LEU A 79 8.39 -11.26 -10.26
N MET A 80 7.63 -11.63 -11.29
CA MET A 80 7.48 -10.88 -12.52
C MET A 80 6.09 -10.23 -12.56
N ILE A 81 6.05 -8.92 -12.78
CA ILE A 81 4.82 -8.13 -12.95
C ILE A 81 4.89 -7.29 -14.21
N LEU A 82 3.76 -6.72 -14.63
CA LEU A 82 3.72 -5.74 -15.70
C LEU A 82 3.93 -4.32 -15.14
N GLY A 83 4.49 -3.44 -15.97
CA GLY A 83 4.79 -2.06 -15.63
C GLY A 83 3.54 -1.25 -15.30
N ARG A 84 2.41 -1.58 -15.94
CA ARG A 84 1.10 -1.00 -15.61
C ARG A 84 0.63 -1.30 -14.18
N ASP A 85 1.13 -2.39 -13.59
CA ASP A 85 0.76 -2.85 -12.25
C ASP A 85 1.74 -2.33 -11.16
N LEU A 86 2.79 -1.57 -11.55
CA LEU A 86 3.73 -0.95 -10.61
C LEU A 86 3.06 0.04 -9.67
N ASP A 87 2.00 0.70 -10.11
CA ASP A 87 1.21 1.60 -9.29
C ASP A 87 0.61 0.88 -8.07
N LEU A 88 -0.08 -0.24 -8.32
CA LEU A 88 -0.63 -1.09 -7.27
C LEU A 88 0.45 -1.65 -6.35
N PHE A 89 1.60 -2.03 -6.93
CA PHE A 89 2.75 -2.50 -6.17
C PHE A 89 3.30 -1.44 -5.21
N CYS A 90 3.52 -0.20 -5.70
CA CYS A 90 4.03 0.90 -4.88
C CYS A 90 3.01 1.31 -3.80
N GLN A 91 1.72 1.34 -4.12
CA GLN A 91 0.67 1.53 -3.10
C GLN A 91 0.71 0.43 -2.03
N GLY A 92 0.99 -0.80 -2.43
CA GLY A 92 1.15 -1.94 -1.52
C GLY A 92 2.33 -1.77 -0.57
N LEU A 93 3.49 -1.34 -1.08
CA LEU A 93 4.65 -1.01 -0.25
C LEU A 93 4.38 0.15 0.71
N ALA A 94 3.72 1.21 0.23
CA ALA A 94 3.29 2.33 1.06
C ALA A 94 2.30 1.92 2.16
N ARG A 95 1.56 0.83 1.96
CA ARG A 95 0.69 0.21 2.97
C ARG A 95 1.47 -0.64 3.98
N ALA A 96 2.56 -1.25 3.58
CA ALA A 96 3.39 -2.06 4.46
C ALA A 96 4.03 -1.25 5.60
N THR A 97 4.28 0.04 5.41
CA THR A 97 4.80 0.96 6.46
C THR A 97 3.88 1.13 7.66
N ILE A 98 2.61 0.78 7.51
CA ILE A 98 1.59 0.89 8.56
C ILE A 98 1.51 -0.40 9.35
N ILE A 99 1.65 -1.53 8.66
CA ILE A 99 1.53 -2.87 9.25
C ILE A 99 2.84 -3.26 9.93
N THR A 100 3.97 -2.89 9.33
CA THR A 100 5.30 -3.21 9.81
C THR A 100 5.98 -1.92 10.27
N PRO A 101 6.15 -1.71 11.59
CA PRO A 101 6.80 -0.53 12.12
C PRO A 101 8.17 -0.30 11.50
N LYS A 102 8.42 0.96 11.10
CA LYS A 102 9.67 1.41 10.48
C LYS A 102 10.02 0.67 9.17
N PHE A 103 9.05 0.10 8.45
CA PHE A 103 9.30 -0.59 7.18
C PHE A 103 10.14 0.26 6.23
N SER A 104 9.73 1.51 5.96
CA SER A 104 10.38 2.39 4.97
C SER A 104 11.83 2.76 5.32
N THR A 105 12.20 2.70 6.61
CA THR A 105 13.56 3.00 7.07
C THR A 105 14.40 1.75 7.35
N ARG A 106 13.76 0.59 7.54
CA ARG A 106 14.42 -0.72 7.70
C ARG A 106 14.61 -1.47 6.39
N THR A 107 13.98 -1.03 5.30
CA THR A 107 14.17 -1.61 3.97
C THR A 107 15.02 -0.72 3.08
N ARG A 108 15.90 -1.34 2.30
CA ARG A 108 16.69 -0.74 1.23
C ARG A 108 16.06 -1.13 -0.09
N HIS A 109 15.84 -0.14 -0.94
CA HIS A 109 15.19 -0.28 -2.23
C HIS A 109 16.17 0.15 -3.32
N ALA A 110 16.45 -0.73 -4.28
CA ALA A 110 17.29 -0.42 -5.43
C ALA A 110 16.52 -0.71 -6.72
N ILE A 111 16.30 0.33 -7.51
CA ILE A 111 15.65 0.25 -8.83
C ILE A 111 16.73 0.31 -9.90
N THR A 112 16.70 -0.60 -10.86
CA THR A 112 17.56 -0.55 -12.05
C THR A 112 16.68 -0.50 -13.29
N ILE A 113 16.82 0.57 -14.09
CA ILE A 113 16.20 0.65 -15.42
C ILE A 113 17.14 0.02 -16.45
N HIS A 114 16.65 -0.92 -17.23
CA HIS A 114 17.48 -1.63 -18.23
C HIS A 114 17.40 -0.93 -19.58
N LYS A 115 18.55 -0.73 -20.24
CA LYS A 115 18.65 0.00 -21.51
C LYS A 115 17.84 -0.64 -22.64
N TYR A 116 17.98 -1.97 -22.79
CA TYR A 116 17.32 -2.74 -23.84
C TYR A 116 16.93 -4.11 -23.29
N PRO A 117 15.63 -4.42 -23.19
CA PRO A 117 15.19 -5.76 -22.79
C PRO A 117 15.44 -6.81 -23.89
N PHE A 118 15.66 -6.37 -25.14
CA PHE A 118 15.98 -7.24 -26.27
C PHE A 118 17.10 -6.61 -27.12
N GLU A 119 18.20 -7.33 -27.32
CA GLU A 119 19.43 -6.85 -27.99
C GLU A 119 19.26 -6.49 -29.48
N THR A 120 18.16 -6.93 -30.10
CA THR A 120 17.99 -6.98 -31.57
C THR A 120 17.19 -5.83 -32.18
N ILE A 121 16.72 -4.86 -31.40
CA ILE A 121 15.88 -3.78 -31.93
C ILE A 121 16.72 -2.52 -32.13
N SER A 122 16.83 -2.11 -33.39
CA SER A 122 17.53 -0.89 -33.81
C SER A 122 16.85 0.37 -33.26
N LYS A 123 17.61 1.08 -32.41
CA LYS A 123 17.67 2.54 -32.20
C LYS A 123 16.46 3.29 -31.57
N THR A 124 16.77 3.79 -30.36
CA THR A 124 16.60 5.16 -29.84
C THR A 124 15.29 5.69 -29.25
N SER A 125 14.10 5.12 -29.48
CA SER A 125 12.87 5.73 -28.91
C SER A 125 12.21 4.97 -27.75
N PHE A 126 12.55 3.70 -27.52
CA PHE A 126 11.82 2.90 -26.54
C PHE A 126 11.96 3.38 -25.09
N LEU A 127 13.13 3.90 -24.74
CA LEU A 127 13.47 4.31 -23.37
C LEU A 127 13.87 5.78 -23.31
N ASP A 128 13.08 6.58 -24.02
CA ASP A 128 13.12 8.02 -23.93
C ASP A 128 12.79 8.53 -22.51
N LEU A 129 12.98 9.82 -22.30
CA LEU A 129 12.76 10.44 -21.00
C LEU A 129 11.31 10.26 -20.51
N GLU A 130 10.33 10.27 -21.42
CA GLU A 130 8.92 10.07 -21.07
C GLU A 130 8.64 8.66 -20.57
N THR A 131 9.24 7.65 -21.19
CA THR A 131 9.12 6.28 -20.73
C THR A 131 9.78 6.08 -19.36
N GLN A 132 10.93 6.70 -19.12
CA GLN A 132 11.58 6.69 -17.81
C GLN A 132 10.70 7.36 -16.73
N LYS A 133 10.12 8.52 -17.05
CA LYS A 133 9.17 9.21 -16.16
C LYS A 133 7.97 8.32 -15.84
N LYS A 134 7.40 7.65 -16.84
CA LYS A 134 6.25 6.74 -16.68
C LYS A 134 6.59 5.57 -15.76
N LEU A 135 7.74 4.92 -15.94
CA LEU A 135 8.20 3.81 -15.09
C LEU A 135 8.46 4.25 -13.64
N LEU A 136 8.98 5.46 -13.44
CA LEU A 136 9.32 5.97 -12.11
C LEU A 136 8.16 6.70 -11.41
N HIS A 137 7.10 7.05 -12.14
CA HIS A 137 5.96 7.79 -11.60
C HIS A 137 5.31 7.10 -10.37
N PRO A 138 5.02 5.78 -10.38
CA PRO A 138 4.48 5.08 -9.21
C PRO A 138 5.31 5.26 -7.94
N TYR A 139 6.64 5.28 -8.07
CA TYR A 139 7.55 5.43 -6.93
C TYR A 139 7.42 6.82 -6.33
N ARG A 140 7.52 7.85 -7.17
CA ARG A 140 7.35 9.26 -6.77
C ARG A 140 5.99 9.52 -6.12
N GLN A 141 4.93 8.89 -6.65
CA GLN A 141 3.57 9.17 -6.23
C GLN A 141 3.21 8.53 -4.88
N HIS A 142 3.71 7.32 -4.62
CA HIS A 142 3.24 6.52 -3.48
C HIS A 142 4.28 6.32 -2.39
N LEU A 143 5.57 6.30 -2.73
CA LEU A 143 6.64 6.03 -1.79
C LEU A 143 7.19 7.35 -1.26
N HIS A 144 6.90 7.67 0.00
CA HIS A 144 7.45 8.81 0.72
C HIS A 144 8.06 8.34 2.04
N GLY A 145 9.16 8.96 2.45
CA GLY A 145 9.91 8.58 3.65
C GLY A 145 10.68 7.26 3.55
N PHE A 146 10.99 6.80 2.33
CA PHE A 146 11.85 5.63 2.10
C PHE A 146 13.31 6.07 2.01
N SER A 147 13.95 6.29 3.15
CA SER A 147 15.28 6.93 3.23
C SER A 147 16.42 6.16 2.56
N SER A 148 16.27 4.84 2.38
CA SER A 148 17.27 3.99 1.71
C SER A 148 16.82 3.59 0.30
N PHE A 149 16.57 4.59 -0.56
CA PHE A 149 16.12 4.40 -1.93
C PHE A 149 17.19 4.79 -2.95
N LYS A 150 17.44 3.96 -3.97
CA LYS A 150 18.40 4.21 -5.05
C LYS A 150 17.79 3.87 -6.41
N ILE A 151 18.15 4.67 -7.42
CA ILE A 151 17.83 4.40 -8.82
C ILE A 151 19.14 4.36 -9.61
N GLY A 152 19.32 3.33 -10.43
CA GLY A 152 20.46 3.18 -11.34
C GLY A 152 20.05 2.62 -12.70
N GLY A 153 21.06 2.27 -13.51
CA GLY A 153 20.87 1.75 -14.85
C GLY A 153 20.74 2.85 -15.92
N TYR A 154 19.96 2.59 -16.95
CA TYR A 154 19.76 3.50 -18.08
C TYR A 154 18.64 4.51 -17.80
N VAL A 155 18.98 5.55 -17.05
CA VAL A 155 18.06 6.61 -16.62
C VAL A 155 18.77 7.96 -16.67
N SER A 156 18.03 9.03 -16.96
CA SER A 156 18.54 10.40 -16.81
C SER A 156 18.98 10.63 -15.35
N PRO A 157 20.24 11.06 -15.11
CA PRO A 157 20.73 11.31 -13.76
C PRO A 157 19.89 12.35 -13.00
N GLN A 158 19.44 13.40 -13.70
CA GLN A 158 18.58 14.44 -13.12
C GLN A 158 17.22 13.89 -12.70
N LEU A 159 16.61 13.05 -13.54
CA LEU A 159 15.35 12.39 -13.21
C LEU A 159 15.51 11.44 -12.02
N ALA A 160 16.55 10.61 -12.03
CA ALA A 160 16.84 9.69 -10.93
C ALA A 160 17.03 10.45 -9.60
N GLN A 161 17.82 11.52 -9.60
CA GLN A 161 18.05 12.35 -8.42
C GLN A 161 16.76 13.01 -7.93
N ALA A 162 15.94 13.55 -8.84
CA ALA A 162 14.67 14.17 -8.48
C ALA A 162 13.68 13.18 -7.85
N VAL A 163 13.57 11.97 -8.42
CA VAL A 163 12.69 10.92 -7.87
C VAL A 163 13.22 10.42 -6.53
N VAL A 164 14.53 10.18 -6.38
CA VAL A 164 15.13 9.79 -5.09
C VAL A 164 14.87 10.85 -4.03
N ALA A 165 15.04 12.14 -4.36
CA ALA A 165 14.77 13.23 -3.43
C ALA A 165 13.30 13.23 -2.96
N GLN A 166 12.35 13.06 -3.87
CA GLN A 166 10.91 13.04 -3.56
C GLN A 166 10.47 11.80 -2.80
N VAL A 167 11.11 10.64 -3.06
CA VAL A 167 10.84 9.40 -2.33
C VAL A 167 11.41 9.45 -0.91
N ASN A 168 12.55 10.10 -0.74
CA ASN A 168 13.15 10.34 0.57
C ASN A 168 12.40 11.42 1.36
N GLU A 169 11.74 12.35 0.68
CA GLU A 169 10.94 13.40 1.31
C GLU A 169 9.76 12.79 2.07
N GLU A 170 9.63 13.17 3.34
CA GLU A 170 8.43 12.87 4.11
C GLU A 170 7.44 14.03 3.97
N LEU A 171 6.28 13.75 3.35
CA LEU A 171 5.21 14.73 3.26
C LEU A 171 4.64 14.99 4.66
N VAL A 172 4.77 16.23 5.13
CA VAL A 172 4.13 16.71 6.36
C VAL A 172 2.74 17.23 5.97
N PRO A 173 1.65 16.48 6.17
CA PRO A 173 0.33 16.97 5.83
C PRO A 173 -0.05 18.18 6.68
N ASP A 174 -0.91 19.03 6.13
CA ASP A 174 -1.56 20.03 6.95
C ASP A 174 -2.52 19.36 7.97
N PRO A 175 -2.38 19.64 9.28
CA PRO A 175 -3.21 19.00 10.30
C PRO A 175 -4.71 19.23 10.11
N GLN A 176 -5.09 20.44 9.69
CA GLN A 176 -6.50 20.79 9.53
C GLN A 176 -7.08 20.11 8.30
N GLU A 177 -6.42 20.20 7.15
CA GLU A 177 -6.87 19.50 5.93
C GLU A 177 -6.98 17.98 6.15
N PHE A 178 -5.98 17.39 6.83
CA PHE A 178 -6.02 15.99 7.20
C PHE A 178 -7.23 15.68 8.09
N PHE A 179 -7.45 16.46 9.15
CA PHE A 179 -8.59 16.27 10.04
C PHE A 179 -9.92 16.35 9.31
N TYR A 180 -10.11 17.38 8.47
CA TYR A 180 -11.32 17.56 7.67
C TYR A 180 -11.60 16.37 6.76
N GLU A 181 -10.58 15.82 6.10
CA GLU A 181 -10.75 14.63 5.27
C GLU A 181 -11.18 13.41 6.09
N ILE A 182 -10.60 13.17 7.27
CA ILE A 182 -11.02 12.05 8.13
C ILE A 182 -12.47 12.23 8.61
N VAL A 183 -12.87 13.44 9.00
CA VAL A 183 -14.26 13.74 9.38
C VAL A 183 -15.20 13.49 8.21
N ARG A 184 -14.85 13.97 7.01
CA ARG A 184 -15.64 13.75 5.79
C ARG A 184 -15.81 12.25 5.48
N GLN A 185 -14.75 11.45 5.63
CA GLN A 185 -14.83 10.00 5.46
C GLN A 185 -15.71 9.34 6.53
N LYS A 186 -15.60 9.75 7.80
CA LYS A 186 -16.49 9.27 8.87
C LYS A 186 -17.96 9.53 8.53
N ASP A 187 -18.29 10.74 8.12
CA ASP A 187 -19.66 11.16 7.82
C ASP A 187 -20.21 10.46 6.57
N LEU A 188 -19.38 10.26 5.55
CA LEU A 188 -19.72 9.48 4.37
C LEU A 188 -20.00 8.01 4.75
N GLY A 189 -19.16 7.39 5.58
CA GLY A 189 -19.40 6.03 6.07
C GLY A 189 -20.68 5.93 6.90
N ASN A 190 -20.96 6.94 7.74
CA ASN A 190 -22.23 7.03 8.49
C ASN A 190 -23.46 7.18 7.59
N ARG A 191 -23.31 7.84 6.43
CA ARG A 191 -24.37 7.94 5.43
C ARG A 191 -24.64 6.58 4.79
N TYR A 192 -23.61 5.92 4.27
CA TYR A 192 -23.75 4.56 3.70
C TYR A 192 -24.36 3.57 4.70
N PHE A 193 -23.97 3.67 5.98
CA PHE A 193 -24.54 2.82 7.02
C PHE A 193 -26.04 3.06 7.23
N ARG A 194 -26.51 4.32 7.19
CA ARG A 194 -27.93 4.67 7.27
C ARG A 194 -28.71 4.21 6.04
N GLU A 195 -28.07 4.23 4.88
CA GLU A 195 -28.61 3.72 3.60
C GLU A 195 -28.54 2.18 3.50
N ASN A 196 -28.15 1.50 4.58
CA ASN A 196 -28.00 0.04 4.65
C ASN A 196 -26.94 -0.55 3.69
N ASP A 197 -26.04 0.27 3.15
CA ASP A 197 -24.85 -0.16 2.41
C ASP A 197 -23.67 -0.37 3.38
N GLY A 198 -23.76 -1.47 4.12
CA GLY A 198 -22.77 -1.84 5.14
C GLY A 198 -21.36 -2.04 4.60
N SER A 199 -21.25 -2.58 3.39
CA SER A 199 -19.95 -2.83 2.74
C SER A 199 -19.21 -1.52 2.49
N LYS A 200 -19.87 -0.54 1.85
CA LYS A 200 -19.26 0.78 1.62
C LYS A 200 -19.00 1.53 2.91
N ALA A 201 -19.89 1.44 3.90
CA ALA A 201 -19.68 2.05 5.21
C ALA A 201 -18.38 1.53 5.87
N SER A 202 -18.24 0.21 5.94
CA SER A 202 -17.05 -0.45 6.50
C SER A 202 -15.78 -0.07 5.75
N GLU A 203 -15.79 -0.11 4.42
CA GLU A 203 -14.64 0.28 3.59
C GLU A 203 -14.22 1.73 3.85
N THR A 204 -15.20 2.65 3.90
CA THR A 204 -14.96 4.08 4.11
C THR A 204 -14.33 4.35 5.49
N TRP A 205 -14.86 3.74 6.56
CA TRP A 205 -14.26 3.88 7.89
C TRP A 205 -12.87 3.24 7.98
N CYS A 206 -12.68 2.07 7.34
CA CYS A 206 -11.36 1.43 7.28
C CYS A 206 -10.33 2.31 6.56
N LYS A 207 -10.72 2.98 5.48
CA LYS A 207 -9.87 3.91 4.75
C LYS A 207 -9.45 5.11 5.62
N ALA A 208 -10.39 5.66 6.40
CA ALA A 208 -10.09 6.75 7.34
C ALA A 208 -9.10 6.30 8.44
N LEU A 209 -9.39 5.15 9.09
CA LEU A 209 -8.49 4.58 10.11
C LEU A 209 -7.10 4.29 9.56
N PHE A 210 -7.02 3.79 8.33
CA PHE A 210 -5.77 3.54 7.64
C PHE A 210 -4.92 4.81 7.49
N GLN A 211 -5.54 5.93 7.13
CA GLN A 211 -4.84 7.22 7.02
C GLN A 211 -4.34 7.70 8.40
N ILE A 212 -5.15 7.59 9.45
CA ILE A 212 -4.75 7.94 10.83
C ILE A 212 -3.53 7.11 11.24
N HIS A 213 -3.60 5.78 11.09
CA HIS A 213 -2.52 4.89 11.49
C HIS A 213 -1.23 5.18 10.70
N LYS A 214 -1.36 5.45 9.40
CA LYS A 214 -0.23 5.85 8.54
C LYS A 214 0.46 7.11 9.06
N LEU A 215 -0.33 8.13 9.36
CA LEU A 215 0.21 9.37 9.86
C LEU A 215 0.88 9.16 11.22
N CYS A 216 0.19 8.55 12.19
CA CYS A 216 0.71 8.38 13.55
C CYS A 216 1.94 7.45 13.64
N SER A 217 2.11 6.52 12.70
CA SER A 217 3.28 5.63 12.63
C SER A 217 4.46 6.22 11.85
N SER A 218 4.29 7.40 11.23
CA SER A 218 5.33 8.05 10.43
C SER A 218 6.25 8.95 11.27
N ASN A 219 7.46 9.24 10.77
CA ASN A 219 8.38 10.14 11.48
C ASN A 219 7.94 11.61 11.41
N VAL A 220 6.97 11.97 10.56
CA VAL A 220 6.39 13.32 10.53
C VAL A 220 5.35 13.55 11.61
N TRP A 221 4.86 12.50 12.29
CA TRP A 221 3.81 12.63 13.30
C TRP A 221 4.11 13.68 14.38
N PRO A 222 5.33 13.76 14.95
CA PRO A 222 5.66 14.80 15.92
C PRO A 222 5.53 16.22 15.34
N LYS A 223 5.91 16.42 14.07
CA LYS A 223 5.79 17.73 13.39
C LYS A 223 4.33 18.09 13.15
N VAL A 224 3.52 17.13 12.72
CA VAL A 224 2.08 17.36 12.50
C VAL A 224 1.35 17.63 13.81
N LYS A 225 1.67 16.92 14.89
CA LYS A 225 1.15 17.23 16.24
C LYS A 225 1.50 18.65 16.68
N ALA A 226 2.77 19.03 16.52
CA ALA A 226 3.21 20.38 16.89
C ALA A 226 2.49 21.46 16.07
N LYS A 227 2.33 21.25 14.76
CA LYS A 227 1.62 22.18 13.86
C LYS A 227 0.11 22.25 14.16
N GLY A 228 -0.50 21.13 14.55
CA GLY A 228 -1.95 21.05 14.82
C GLY A 228 -2.38 21.69 16.14
N GLY A 229 -1.45 21.96 17.05
CA GLY A 229 -1.73 22.53 18.35
C GLY A 229 -2.14 21.50 19.42
N PRO A 230 -2.39 21.97 20.66
CA PRO A 230 -2.52 21.10 21.84
C PRO A 230 -3.70 20.13 21.77
N ASP A 231 -4.82 20.53 21.16
CA ASP A 231 -6.04 19.71 21.14
C ASP A 231 -6.13 18.77 19.94
N PHE A 232 -5.42 19.06 18.84
CA PHE A 232 -5.53 18.30 17.58
C PHE A 232 -5.32 16.80 17.78
N ALA A 233 -4.29 16.40 18.53
CA ALA A 233 -4.01 14.99 18.78
C ALA A 233 -5.12 14.31 19.60
N ASN A 234 -5.72 15.01 20.58
CA ASN A 234 -6.82 14.48 21.37
C ASN A 234 -8.08 14.32 20.52
N THR A 235 -8.42 15.31 19.71
CA THR A 235 -9.57 15.25 18.78
C THR A 235 -9.38 14.16 17.73
N LEU A 236 -8.16 13.97 17.22
CA LEU A 236 -7.86 12.87 16.30
C LEU A 236 -7.95 11.50 17.00
N THR A 237 -7.58 11.42 18.28
CA THR A 237 -7.75 10.21 19.10
C THR A 237 -9.21 9.85 19.26
N GLU A 238 -10.06 10.82 19.59
CA GLU A 238 -11.50 10.64 19.67
C GLU A 238 -12.09 10.19 18.33
N LEU A 239 -11.65 10.77 17.22
CA LEU A 239 -12.11 10.40 15.89
C LEU A 239 -11.71 8.95 15.54
N CYS A 240 -10.49 8.54 15.89
CA CYS A 240 -10.02 7.16 15.76
C CYS A 240 -10.87 6.18 16.61
N TYR A 241 -11.19 6.57 17.85
CA TYR A 241 -12.09 5.81 18.72
C TYR A 241 -13.48 5.64 18.09
N GLN A 242 -14.09 6.73 17.61
CA GLN A 242 -15.42 6.71 17.02
C GLN A 242 -15.49 5.85 15.75
N LEU A 243 -14.49 5.95 14.86
CA LEU A 243 -14.41 5.12 13.65
C LEU A 243 -14.34 3.63 13.98
N ASN A 244 -13.55 3.23 14.98
CA ASN A 244 -13.48 1.84 15.43
C ASN A 244 -14.78 1.38 16.11
N SER A 245 -15.42 2.26 16.91
CA SER A 245 -16.72 1.96 17.52
C SER A 245 -17.83 1.75 16.48
N ASN A 246 -17.87 2.57 15.43
CA ASN A 246 -18.78 2.40 14.29
C ASN A 246 -18.57 1.06 13.60
N ARG A 247 -17.31 0.67 13.35
CA ARG A 247 -16.97 -0.64 12.79
C ARG A 247 -17.44 -1.78 13.69
N ALA A 248 -17.18 -1.70 14.99
CA ALA A 248 -17.63 -2.72 15.94
C ALA A 248 -19.16 -2.88 15.91
N GLN A 249 -19.90 -1.77 16.00
CA GLN A 249 -21.36 -1.77 15.95
C GLN A 249 -21.88 -2.36 14.64
N HIS A 250 -21.30 -1.96 13.51
CA HIS A 250 -21.69 -2.49 12.20
C HIS A 250 -21.45 -3.99 12.09
N THR A 251 -20.27 -4.47 12.49
CA THR A 251 -19.94 -5.90 12.45
C THR A 251 -20.86 -6.72 13.36
N ILE A 252 -21.19 -6.24 14.56
CA ILE A 252 -22.15 -6.90 15.45
C ILE A 252 -23.54 -6.97 14.82
N ARG A 253 -24.01 -5.89 14.18
CA ARG A 253 -25.29 -5.92 13.44
C ARG A 253 -25.27 -6.92 12.29
N ALA A 254 -24.14 -7.08 11.60
CA ALA A 254 -23.99 -8.10 10.57
C ALA A 254 -24.03 -9.52 11.17
N MET A 255 -23.41 -9.74 12.33
CA MET A 255 -23.49 -11.02 13.05
C MET A 255 -24.93 -11.38 13.43
N ILE A 256 -25.69 -10.43 13.99
CA ILE A 256 -27.10 -10.67 14.39
C ILE A 256 -27.96 -11.10 13.18
N LYS A 257 -27.65 -10.57 11.99
CA LYS A 257 -28.38 -10.89 10.75
C LYS A 257 -27.85 -12.14 10.03
N ALA A 258 -26.67 -12.63 10.39
CA ALA A 258 -26.05 -13.76 9.71
C ALA A 258 -26.75 -15.06 10.11
N THR A 259 -27.12 -15.85 9.11
CA THR A 259 -27.69 -17.19 9.30
C THR A 259 -26.63 -18.30 9.27
N ASP A 260 -25.43 -17.99 8.75
CA ASP A 260 -24.29 -18.89 8.67
C ASP A 260 -23.36 -18.70 9.88
N SER A 261 -23.18 -19.77 10.66
CA SER A 261 -22.31 -19.79 11.84
C SER A 261 -20.84 -19.52 11.50
N ALA A 262 -20.36 -19.93 10.32
CA ALA A 262 -18.99 -19.64 9.90
C ALA A 262 -18.78 -18.14 9.66
N LEU A 263 -19.79 -17.44 9.12
CA LEU A 263 -19.75 -15.99 8.98
C LEU A 263 -19.79 -15.28 10.34
N VAL A 264 -20.61 -15.76 11.28
CA VAL A 264 -20.65 -15.22 12.65
C VAL A 264 -19.27 -15.31 13.32
N VAL A 265 -18.60 -16.46 13.24
CA VAL A 265 -17.24 -16.64 13.79
C VAL A 265 -16.22 -15.71 13.12
N ARG A 266 -16.31 -15.52 11.80
CA ARG A 266 -15.41 -14.59 11.10
C ARG A 266 -15.65 -13.14 11.53
N TYR A 267 -16.90 -12.75 11.69
CA TYR A 267 -17.26 -11.40 12.12
C TYR A 267 -16.94 -11.15 13.60
N SER A 268 -17.02 -12.15 14.47
CA SER A 268 -16.70 -11.99 15.89
C SER A 268 -15.25 -11.53 16.09
N GLY A 269 -14.30 -12.13 15.37
CA GLY A 269 -12.90 -11.70 15.37
C GLY A 269 -12.71 -10.26 14.89
N SER A 270 -13.48 -9.84 13.87
CA SER A 270 -13.45 -8.47 13.37
C SER A 270 -14.04 -7.46 14.36
N ALA A 271 -15.17 -7.80 15.00
CA ALA A 271 -15.80 -6.98 16.03
C ALA A 271 -14.89 -6.83 17.26
N TYR A 272 -14.33 -7.93 17.74
CA TYR A 272 -13.37 -7.94 18.84
C TYR A 272 -12.15 -7.06 18.54
N HIS A 273 -11.58 -7.18 17.34
CA HIS A 273 -10.46 -6.33 16.93
C HIS A 273 -10.84 -4.84 16.88
N ALA A 274 -12.03 -4.51 16.38
CA ALA A 274 -12.50 -3.12 16.33
C ALA A 274 -12.72 -2.53 17.74
N ILE A 275 -13.29 -3.30 18.67
CA ILE A 275 -13.48 -2.87 20.07
C ILE A 275 -12.14 -2.60 20.74
N ASN A 276 -11.19 -3.53 20.64
CA ASN A 276 -9.85 -3.33 21.20
C ASN A 276 -9.11 -2.16 20.54
N SER A 277 -9.27 -1.98 19.22
CA SER A 277 -8.69 -0.84 18.51
C SER A 277 -9.29 0.49 18.95
N ALA A 278 -10.59 0.53 19.28
CA ALA A 278 -11.21 1.72 19.88
C ALA A 278 -10.56 2.03 21.24
N LEU A 279 -10.46 1.05 22.14
CA LEU A 279 -9.81 1.22 23.45
C LEU A 279 -8.33 1.59 23.34
N GLY A 280 -7.64 1.08 22.31
CA GLY A 280 -6.24 1.36 22.01
C GLY A 280 -5.99 2.67 21.26
N ALA A 281 -7.02 3.45 20.89
CA ALA A 281 -6.85 4.70 20.15
C ALA A 281 -5.84 5.68 20.78
N PRO A 282 -5.80 5.89 22.13
CA PRO A 282 -4.79 6.75 22.74
C PRO A 282 -3.36 6.25 22.52
N ASN A 283 -3.13 4.93 22.46
CA ASN A 283 -1.80 4.36 22.21
C ASN A 283 -1.39 4.54 20.74
N ILE A 284 -2.34 4.40 19.82
CA ILE A 284 -2.10 4.61 18.37
C ILE A 284 -1.67 6.05 18.10
N VAL A 285 -2.39 7.02 18.67
CA VAL A 285 -2.14 8.45 18.42
C VAL A 285 -1.05 9.02 19.35
N GLY A 286 -0.79 8.34 20.48
CA GLY A 286 0.18 8.75 21.48
C GLY A 286 -0.32 9.90 22.35
N THR A 287 -1.54 9.77 22.89
CA THR A 287 -2.20 10.77 23.74
C THR A 287 -2.64 10.19 25.08
N LYS A 288 -3.05 11.06 26.00
CA LYS A 288 -3.67 10.68 27.28
C LYS A 288 -5.20 10.77 27.25
N TRP A 289 -5.78 10.96 26.06
CA TRP A 289 -7.24 11.08 25.89
C TRP A 289 -7.95 9.84 26.44
N ARG A 290 -9.15 10.06 26.99
CA ARG A 290 -10.02 9.02 27.53
C ARG A 290 -11.43 9.21 26.95
N PRO A 291 -12.13 8.11 26.62
CA PRO A 291 -13.52 8.21 26.19
C PRO A 291 -14.38 8.79 27.31
N THR A 292 -15.42 9.52 26.94
CA THR A 292 -16.43 9.97 27.91
C THR A 292 -17.18 8.76 28.48
N PRO A 293 -17.83 8.89 29.67
CA PRO A 293 -18.64 7.81 30.23
C PRO A 293 -19.70 7.29 29.26
N GLN A 294 -20.31 8.18 28.46
CA GLN A 294 -21.29 7.80 27.43
C GLN A 294 -20.65 6.97 26.31
N GLN A 295 -19.47 7.38 25.82
CA GLN A 295 -18.75 6.63 24.80
C GLN A 295 -18.37 5.23 25.31
N GLN A 296 -17.85 5.17 26.54
CA GLN A 296 -17.47 3.92 27.18
C GLN A 296 -18.67 3.00 27.40
N ALA A 297 -19.82 3.54 27.82
CA ALA A 297 -21.06 2.77 27.97
C ALA A 297 -21.51 2.19 26.62
N ASN A 298 -21.51 2.99 25.56
CA ASN A 298 -21.87 2.54 24.21
C ASN A 298 -20.96 1.40 23.71
N LEU A 299 -19.65 1.51 23.91
CA LEU A 299 -18.71 0.46 23.52
C LEU A 299 -18.87 -0.79 24.39
N SER A 300 -19.11 -0.63 25.69
CA SER A 300 -19.35 -1.75 26.61
C SER A 300 -20.62 -2.52 26.26
N PHE A 301 -21.68 -1.81 25.84
CA PHE A 301 -22.89 -2.44 25.32
C PHE A 301 -22.61 -3.28 24.08
N ASN A 302 -21.80 -2.78 23.13
CA ASN A 302 -21.36 -3.55 21.97
C ASN A 302 -20.55 -4.79 22.37
N THR A 303 -19.64 -4.66 23.34
CA THR A 303 -18.88 -5.79 23.88
C THR A 303 -19.82 -6.85 24.48
N GLY A 304 -20.83 -6.45 25.25
CA GLY A 304 -21.83 -7.36 25.82
C GLY A 304 -22.60 -8.13 24.74
N TRP A 305 -22.99 -7.47 23.65
CA TRP A 305 -23.61 -8.14 22.51
C TRP A 305 -22.69 -9.14 21.83
N LEU A 306 -21.41 -8.79 21.64
CA LEU A 306 -20.43 -9.68 21.04
C LEU A 306 -20.26 -10.98 21.84
N TRP A 307 -20.28 -10.93 23.16
CA TRP A 307 -20.19 -12.13 24.01
C TRP A 307 -21.48 -12.94 24.08
N ARG A 308 -22.61 -12.33 23.75
CA ARG A 308 -23.93 -12.98 23.78
C ARG A 308 -24.22 -13.79 22.51
N ILE A 309 -23.74 -13.33 21.36
CA ILE A 309 -23.91 -13.97 20.04
C ILE A 309 -22.92 -15.13 19.92
#